data_AF-A0A5R8MXP5-F1
#
_entry.id   AF-A0A5R8MXP5-F1
#
_cell.length_a   1.000
_cell.length_b   1.000
_cell.length_c   1.000
_cell.angle_alpha   90.00
_cell.angle_beta   90.00
_cell.angle_gamma   90.00
#
_symmetry.space_group_name_H-M   'P 1'
#
loop_
_entity.id
_entity.type
_entity.pdbx_description
1 polymer ?
#
loop_
_entity_poly.entity_id
_entity_poly.type
_entity_poly.pdbx_seq_one_letter_code
_entity_poly.pdbx_strand_id
1 'polypeptide(L)'
;MSARKIPLPPYKEQPVDATAWHERIKQPRMPRGTYAANHPPPGSRRSPPGLVIHPDDAVGTRLPPDVSRLTGCCGISGVVGPNLVCAACGAEIAFHQADRHTENQVTLLAEAVILSYAHD
;
A
#
# COMPACT_ATOMS: atom_id res chain seq x y z
N MET A 1 9.23 24.48 -41.01
CA MET A 1 9.11 23.05 -40.65
C MET A 1 7.78 22.86 -39.96
N SER A 2 6.82 22.18 -40.59
CA SER A 2 5.48 21.95 -40.02
C SER A 2 5.36 20.49 -39.61
N ALA A 3 5.24 20.24 -38.30
CA ALA A 3 5.03 18.91 -37.77
C ALA A 3 3.56 18.51 -37.97
N ARG A 4 3.30 17.41 -38.70
CA ARG A 4 1.96 16.84 -38.81
C ARG A 4 1.64 16.10 -37.51
N LYS A 5 0.54 16.48 -36.84
CA LYS A 5 0.00 15.72 -35.70
C LYS A 5 -0.46 14.36 -36.22
N ILE A 6 0.09 13.28 -35.67
CA ILE A 6 -0.42 11.93 -35.86
C ILE A 6 -1.62 11.77 -34.93
N PRO A 7 -2.83 11.46 -35.44
CA PRO A 7 -3.99 11.19 -34.60
C PRO A 7 -3.68 10.01 -33.68
N LEU A 8 -3.90 10.17 -32.38
CA LEU A 8 -3.87 9.03 -31.47
C LEU A 8 -5.00 8.07 -31.87
N PRO A 9 -4.77 6.75 -31.89
CA PRO A 9 -5.84 5.80 -32.14
C PRO A 9 -6.96 5.99 -31.10
N PRO A 10 -8.22 5.72 -31.46
CA PRO A 10 -9.30 5.72 -30.48
C PRO A 10 -8.90 4.82 -29.30
N TYR A 11 -9.19 5.27 -28.09
CA TYR A 11 -8.86 4.53 -26.87
C TYR A 11 -9.35 3.09 -27.06
N LYS A 12 -8.45 2.12 -26.91
CA LYS A 12 -8.82 0.71 -27.07
C LYS A 12 -9.95 0.44 -26.06
N GLU A 13 -11.10 0.01 -26.59
CA GLU A 13 -12.19 -0.50 -25.78
C GLU A 13 -11.62 -1.45 -24.73
N GLN A 14 -12.00 -1.22 -23.47
CA GLN A 14 -11.54 -2.03 -22.36
C GLN A 14 -11.89 -3.49 -22.65
N PRO A 15 -10.94 -4.44 -22.60
CA PRO A 15 -11.25 -5.83 -22.87
C PRO A 15 -12.37 -6.29 -21.93
N VAL A 16 -13.37 -6.95 -22.52
CA VAL A 16 -14.63 -7.40 -21.91
C VAL A 16 -14.41 -8.40 -20.75
N ASP A 17 -13.18 -8.89 -20.59
CA ASP A 17 -12.74 -9.78 -19.51
C ASP A 17 -11.72 -9.13 -18.56
N ALA A 18 -11.75 -7.80 -18.38
CA ALA A 18 -11.04 -7.15 -17.28
C ALA A 18 -11.70 -7.56 -15.96
N THR A 19 -11.36 -8.76 -15.49
CA THR A 19 -11.78 -9.30 -14.21
C THR A 19 -11.43 -8.29 -13.09
N ALA A 20 -12.28 -8.22 -12.08
CA ALA A 20 -12.40 -7.05 -11.21
C ALA A 20 -11.04 -6.59 -10.66
N TRP A 21 -10.84 -5.26 -10.54
CA TRP A 21 -9.58 -4.60 -10.17
C TRP A 21 -8.83 -5.21 -8.97
N HIS A 22 -9.54 -5.89 -8.06
CA HIS A 22 -9.01 -6.54 -6.85
C HIS A 22 -8.32 -7.90 -7.10
N GLU A 23 -8.56 -8.57 -8.22
CA GLU A 23 -8.07 -9.94 -8.47
C GLU A 23 -6.55 -10.03 -8.71
N ARG A 24 -5.90 -8.89 -8.91
CA ARG A 24 -4.46 -8.81 -9.19
C ARG A 24 -3.64 -8.37 -7.96
N ILE A 25 -4.30 -8.13 -6.83
CA ILE A 25 -3.64 -7.89 -5.55
C ILE A 25 -3.26 -9.26 -4.98
N LYS A 26 -2.03 -9.38 -4.48
CA LYS A 26 -1.58 -10.62 -3.83
C LYS A 26 -2.44 -10.95 -2.60
N GLN A 27 -2.42 -12.20 -2.17
CA GLN A 27 -2.99 -12.57 -0.87
C GLN A 27 -2.27 -11.79 0.25
N PRO A 28 -2.98 -11.44 1.35
CA PRO A 28 -2.36 -10.83 2.52
C PRO A 28 -1.13 -11.62 2.97
N ARG A 29 -0.02 -10.92 3.20
CA ARG A 29 1.25 -11.57 3.58
C ARG A 29 1.19 -12.23 4.95
N MET A 30 0.39 -11.68 5.86
CA MET A 30 0.20 -12.19 7.22
C MET A 30 -1.25 -12.64 7.39
N PRO A 31 -1.50 -13.79 8.06
CA PRO A 31 -2.83 -14.12 8.57
C PRO A 31 -3.37 -13.05 9.53
N ARG A 32 -4.70 -12.88 9.59
CA ARG A 32 -5.34 -12.00 10.58
C ARG A 32 -4.94 -12.39 12.01
N GLY A 33 -4.75 -11.39 12.86
CA GLY A 33 -4.36 -11.56 14.26
C GLY A 33 -2.89 -11.95 14.47
N THR A 34 -2.05 -11.88 13.42
CA THR A 34 -0.63 -12.21 13.52
C THR A 34 0.24 -11.07 13.01
N TYR A 35 1.48 -11.03 13.48
CA TYR A 35 2.47 -10.06 13.05
C TYR A 35 3.85 -10.70 12.88
N ALA A 36 4.69 -10.08 12.05
CA ALA A 36 6.09 -10.47 11.89
C ALA A 36 6.98 -9.25 11.68
N ALA A 37 8.23 -9.33 12.13
CA ALA A 37 9.21 -8.31 11.81
C ALA A 37 9.60 -8.35 10.33
N ASN A 38 9.67 -7.18 9.69
CA ASN A 38 10.12 -7.03 8.31
C ASN A 38 11.54 -6.48 8.30
N HIS A 39 12.48 -7.31 7.85
CA HIS A 39 13.90 -6.99 7.75
C HIS A 39 14.34 -6.98 6.29
N PRO A 40 14.05 -5.90 5.55
CA PRO A 40 14.42 -5.83 4.15
C PRO A 40 15.90 -5.42 3.98
N PRO A 41 16.52 -5.73 2.83
CA PRO A 41 17.88 -5.28 2.54
C PRO A 41 17.99 -3.74 2.60
N PRO A 42 19.13 -3.18 3.04
CA PRO A 42 19.35 -1.74 3.03
C PRO A 42 19.06 -1.12 1.65
N GLY A 43 18.31 -0.01 1.63
CA GLY A 43 17.94 0.69 0.39
C GLY A 43 16.68 0.16 -0.32
N SER A 44 15.99 -0.84 0.23
CA SER A 44 14.74 -1.36 -0.31
C SER A 44 13.59 -0.33 -0.24
N ARG A 45 13.25 0.29 -1.37
CA ARG A 45 12.11 1.23 -1.44
C ARG A 45 10.74 0.54 -1.49
N ARG A 46 10.69 -0.74 -1.85
CA ARG A 46 9.45 -1.52 -2.02
C ARG A 46 9.09 -2.38 -0.81
N SER A 47 9.95 -2.43 0.20
CA SER A 47 9.70 -3.17 1.42
C SER A 47 10.23 -2.32 2.57
N PRO A 48 9.36 -1.59 3.29
CA PRO A 48 9.77 -0.78 4.42
C PRO A 48 10.13 -1.68 5.62
N PRO A 49 11.11 -1.33 6.45
CA PRO A 49 11.35 -2.02 7.72
C PRO A 49 10.19 -1.75 8.70
N GLY A 50 9.94 -2.67 9.63
CA GLY A 50 8.89 -2.49 10.66
C GLY A 50 8.19 -3.78 11.05
N LEU A 51 6.96 -3.66 11.56
CA LEU A 51 6.10 -4.81 11.89
C LEU A 51 5.03 -4.96 10.80
N VAL A 52 4.97 -6.14 10.17
CA VAL A 52 3.96 -6.45 9.17
C VAL A 52 2.76 -7.11 9.84
N ILE A 53 1.58 -6.62 9.50
CA ILE A 53 0.27 -7.16 9.93
C ILE A 53 -0.62 -7.41 8.71
N HIS A 54 -1.72 -8.13 8.93
CA HIS A 54 -2.79 -8.23 7.93
C HIS A 54 -3.40 -6.83 7.69
N PRO A 55 -3.71 -6.42 6.44
CA PRO A 55 -4.29 -5.10 6.17
C PRO A 55 -5.54 -4.77 6.98
N ASP A 56 -6.45 -5.73 7.13
CA ASP A 56 -7.68 -5.57 7.93
C ASP A 56 -7.44 -5.41 9.44
N ASP A 57 -6.25 -5.74 9.95
CA ASP A 57 -5.91 -5.55 11.37
C ASP A 57 -5.48 -4.10 11.66
N ALA A 58 -5.26 -3.27 10.63
CA ALA A 58 -4.89 -1.85 10.76
C ALA A 58 -6.10 -0.95 11.12
N VAL A 59 -6.83 -1.32 12.17
CA VAL A 59 -8.00 -0.59 12.65
C VAL A 59 -7.61 0.78 13.24
N GLY A 60 -8.53 1.75 13.18
CA GLY A 60 -8.26 3.11 13.68
C GLY A 60 -7.24 3.90 12.83
N THR A 61 -6.96 3.43 11.62
CA THR A 61 -6.10 4.12 10.66
C THR A 61 -6.91 4.69 9.50
N ARG A 62 -6.36 5.67 8.80
CA ARG A 62 -6.94 6.23 7.56
C ARG A 62 -5.85 6.63 6.59
N LEU A 63 -6.22 6.82 5.33
CA LEU A 63 -5.33 7.45 4.36
C LEU A 63 -5.19 8.96 4.65
N PRO A 64 -4.01 9.55 4.42
CA PRO A 64 -3.84 11.00 4.54
C PRO A 64 -4.63 11.73 3.43
N PRO A 65 -5.02 13.01 3.65
CA PRO A 65 -5.65 13.82 2.60
C PRO A 65 -4.72 14.08 1.41
N ASP A 66 -3.40 14.06 1.65
CA ASP A 66 -2.39 14.16 0.62
C ASP A 66 -2.32 12.86 -0.19
N VAL A 67 -2.95 12.90 -1.37
CA VAL A 67 -3.00 11.77 -2.29
C VAL A 67 -1.70 11.53 -3.06
N SER A 68 -0.70 12.42 -2.94
CA SER A 68 0.59 12.25 -3.64
C SER A 68 1.33 10.98 -3.23
N ARG A 69 0.98 10.43 -2.06
CA ARG A 69 1.55 9.19 -1.51
C ARG A 69 0.75 7.94 -1.88
N LEU A 70 -0.42 8.11 -2.50
CA LEU A 70 -1.30 7.03 -2.96
C LEU A 70 -0.99 6.68 -4.41
N THR A 71 0.25 6.27 -4.66
CA THR A 71 0.74 5.94 -6.01
C THR A 71 0.65 4.44 -6.28
N GLY A 72 0.44 4.07 -7.53
CA GLY A 72 0.52 2.70 -8.01
C GLY A 72 -0.38 2.49 -9.22
N CYS A 73 -0.16 1.41 -9.98
CA CYS A 73 -0.86 1.22 -11.24
C CYS A 73 -2.31 0.75 -11.05
N CYS A 74 -2.57 -0.10 -10.05
CA CYS A 74 -3.91 -0.63 -9.76
C CYS A 74 -4.16 -0.79 -8.25
N GLY A 75 -3.53 0.06 -7.45
CA GLY A 75 -3.60 0.00 -5.99
C GLY A 75 -2.46 0.78 -5.35
N ILE A 76 -2.31 0.68 -4.04
CA ILE A 76 -1.35 1.49 -3.27
C ILE A 76 0.02 0.79 -3.23
N SER A 77 1.06 1.44 -3.71
CA SER A 77 2.41 0.85 -3.79
C SER A 77 3.21 0.93 -2.49
N GLY A 78 2.98 1.98 -1.70
CA GLY A 78 3.73 2.27 -0.48
C GLY A 78 5.18 2.71 -0.70
N VAL A 79 5.60 3.03 -1.93
CA VAL A 79 7.02 3.37 -2.23
C VAL A 79 7.40 4.82 -1.97
N VAL A 80 6.41 5.71 -1.82
CA VAL A 80 6.61 7.16 -1.69
C VAL A 80 6.72 7.61 -0.22
N GLY A 81 6.51 6.69 0.72
CA GLY A 81 6.56 6.96 2.16
C GLY A 81 5.35 6.37 2.89
N PRO A 82 5.26 6.59 4.21
CA PRO A 82 4.09 6.22 5.00
C PRO A 82 2.82 6.85 4.42
N ASN A 83 1.77 6.04 4.33
CA ASN A 83 0.51 6.40 3.69
C ASN A 83 -0.72 5.94 4.51
N LEU A 84 -0.49 5.47 5.73
CA LEU A 84 -1.51 5.33 6.76
C LEU A 84 -1.17 6.22 7.93
N VAL A 85 -2.18 6.97 8.36
CA VAL A 85 -2.12 7.86 9.52
C VAL A 85 -3.08 7.39 10.61
N CYS A 86 -2.75 7.69 11.85
CA CYS A 86 -3.66 7.53 12.98
C CYS A 86 -4.92 8.37 12.72
N ALA A 87 -6.11 7.76 12.84
CA ALA A 87 -7.36 8.46 12.60
C ALA A 87 -7.61 9.57 13.63
N ALA A 88 -7.09 9.42 14.86
CA ALA A 88 -7.30 10.37 15.96
C ALA A 88 -6.37 11.59 15.91
N CYS A 89 -5.07 11.39 15.69
CA CYS A 89 -4.07 12.48 15.77
C CYS A 89 -3.43 12.83 14.42
N GLY A 90 -3.63 12.03 13.37
CA GLY A 90 -3.05 12.27 12.05
C GLY A 90 -1.56 11.94 11.92
N ALA A 91 -0.93 11.39 12.95
CA ALA A 91 0.47 10.95 12.87
C ALA A 91 0.63 9.83 11.83
N GLU A 92 1.73 9.88 11.08
CA GLU A 92 2.11 8.80 10.16
C GLU A 92 2.54 7.58 10.96
N ILE A 93 1.95 6.41 10.67
CA ILE A 93 2.14 5.20 11.48
C ILE A 93 2.49 3.98 10.66
N ALA A 94 2.16 3.94 9.36
CA ALA A 94 2.39 2.75 8.55
C ALA A 94 2.47 3.00 7.05
N PHE A 95 3.00 2.00 6.37
CA PHE A 95 2.91 1.81 4.93
C PHE A 95 1.84 0.76 4.63
N HIS A 96 0.90 1.08 3.78
CA HIS A 96 -0.02 0.15 3.14
C HIS A 96 0.47 -0.13 1.72
N GLN A 97 0.58 -1.41 1.41
CA GLN A 97 0.89 -1.92 0.09
C GLN A 97 -0.24 -2.86 -0.33
N ALA A 98 -0.77 -2.62 -1.51
CA ALA A 98 -1.85 -3.36 -2.16
C ALA A 98 -1.80 -3.07 -3.66
N ASP A 99 -0.62 -3.17 -4.28
CA ASP A 99 -0.45 -3.03 -5.73
C ASP A 99 -0.03 -4.38 -6.36
N ARG A 100 -0.22 -4.51 -7.67
CA ARG A 100 0.05 -5.76 -8.43
C ARG A 100 1.51 -6.19 -8.46
N HIS A 101 2.41 -5.27 -8.15
CA HIS A 101 3.87 -5.37 -8.15
C HIS A 101 4.46 -5.30 -6.73
N THR A 102 3.65 -5.12 -5.69
CA THR A 102 4.06 -5.08 -4.28
C THR A 102 3.40 -6.22 -3.50
N GLU A 103 3.67 -6.30 -2.22
CA GLU A 103 2.94 -7.21 -1.33
C GLU A 103 1.59 -6.62 -0.94
N ASN A 104 0.66 -7.47 -0.52
CA ASN A 104 -0.56 -7.04 0.15
C ASN A 104 -0.33 -7.07 1.66
N GLN A 105 0.02 -5.91 2.23
CA GLN A 105 0.47 -5.83 3.62
C GLN A 105 0.33 -4.42 4.19
N VAL A 106 0.26 -4.34 5.52
CA VAL A 106 0.53 -3.10 6.26
C VAL A 106 1.82 -3.29 7.06
N THR A 107 2.77 -2.36 6.91
CA THR A 107 4.00 -2.32 7.71
C THR A 107 3.98 -1.10 8.63
N LEU A 108 3.88 -1.35 9.93
CA LEU A 108 3.92 -0.34 10.98
C LEU A 108 5.34 0.18 11.16
N LEU A 109 5.47 1.50 11.30
CA LEU A 109 6.71 2.17 11.70
C LEU A 109 7.03 1.79 13.15
N ALA A 110 8.21 1.20 13.38
CA ALA A 110 8.60 0.71 14.70
C ALA A 110 8.65 1.82 15.75
N GLU A 111 8.96 3.04 15.34
CA GLU A 111 9.02 4.24 16.17
C GLU A 111 7.64 4.83 16.50
N ALA A 112 6.60 4.49 15.73
CA ALA A 112 5.26 5.05 15.87
C ALA A 112 4.29 4.13 16.62
N VAL A 113 4.74 2.92 16.97
CA VAL A 113 3.90 1.90 17.62
C VAL A 113 4.61 1.28 18.82
N ILE A 114 3.82 0.79 19.76
CA ILE A 114 4.29 0.00 20.90
C ILE A 114 3.60 -1.36 20.87
N LEU A 115 4.31 -2.42 21.28
CA LEU A 115 3.67 -3.69 21.56
C LEU A 115 2.91 -3.57 22.88
N SER A 116 1.59 -3.56 22.81
CA SER A 116 0.72 -3.66 23.99
C SER A 116 0.14 -5.06 24.06
N TYR A 117 0.27 -5.71 25.20
CA TYR A 117 -0.41 -6.97 25.48
C TYR A 117 -1.68 -6.64 26.25
N ALA A 118 -2.84 -6.97 25.68
CA ALA A 118 -4.03 -7.09 26.51
C ALA A 118 -3.89 -8.39 27.31
N HIS A 119 -3.98 -8.30 28.64
CA HIS A 119 -4.34 -9.48 29.42
C HIS A 119 -5.85 -9.64 29.25
N ASP A 120 -6.24 -10.78 28.69
CA ASP A 120 -7.63 -11.23 28.65
C ASP A 120 -8.23 -11.28 30.07
#